data_AF-A0A3C0JHD4-F1
#
_entry.id   AF-A0A3C0JHD4-F1
#
_cell.length_a   1.000
_cell.length_b   1.000
_cell.length_c   1.000
_cell.angle_alpha   90.00
_cell.angle_beta   90.00
_cell.angle_gamma   90.00
#
_symmetry.space_group_name_H-M   'P 1'
#
loop_
_entity.id
_entity.type
_entity.pdbx_description
1 polymer ?
#
loop_
_entity_poly.entity_id
_entity_poly.type
_entity_poly.pdbx_seq_one_letter_code
_entity_poly.pdbx_strand_id
1 'polypeptide(L)' 'EGGGKLKVPCLRIEEDGKVSWMYESSDIINYLEDRFAVKAT' A
#
# COMPACT_ATOMS: atom_id res chain seq x y z
N GLU A 1 -15.75 -21.25 12.83
CA GLU A 1 -16.04 -19.92 12.24
C GLU A 1 -14.81 -19.04 12.47
N GLY A 2 -14.19 -18.47 11.42
CA GLY A 2 -12.92 -17.75 11.55
C GLY A 2 -12.78 -16.53 10.62
N GLY A 3 -13.91 -15.94 10.23
CA GLY A 3 -13.92 -14.68 9.51
C GLY A 3 -13.56 -13.51 10.44
N GLY A 4 -12.68 -12.62 9.99
CA GLY A 4 -12.56 -11.26 10.54
C GLY A 4 -11.12 -10.86 10.85
N LYS A 5 -10.41 -10.07 10.03
CA LYS A 5 -10.84 -9.17 8.97
C LYS A 5 -9.71 -9.11 7.96
N LEU A 6 -9.91 -9.61 6.75
CA LEU A 6 -9.11 -9.20 5.61
C LEU A 6 -9.39 -7.69 5.43
N LYS A 7 -8.57 -6.81 6.04
CA LYS A 7 -8.64 -5.37 5.82
C LYS A 7 -8.10 -5.13 4.41
N VAL A 8 -9.03 -5.15 3.46
CA VAL A 8 -8.80 -4.68 2.10
C VAL A 8 -9.18 -3.20 2.05
N PRO A 9 -8.41 -2.38 1.33
CA PRO A 9 -7.20 -2.71 0.57
C PRO A 9 -5.94 -2.89 1.44
N CYS A 10 -5.00 -3.72 0.99
CA CYS A 10 -3.67 -3.85 1.58
C CYS A 10 -2.58 -3.71 0.52
N LEU A 11 -1.50 -3.01 0.86
CA LEU A 11 -0.33 -2.82 0.01
C LEU A 11 0.89 -3.44 0.69
N ARG A 12 1.59 -4.31 -0.02
CA ARG A 12 2.90 -4.83 0.38
C ARG A 12 3.97 -4.01 -0.30
N ILE A 13 4.90 -3.49 0.49
CA ILE A 13 6.06 -2.73 0.02
C ILE A 13 7.30 -3.56 0.37
N GLU A 14 8.12 -3.86 -0.62
CA GLU A 14 9.39 -4.56 -0.44
C GLU A 14 10.53 -3.68 -0.96
N GLU A 15 11.47 -3.34 -0.07
CA GLU A 15 12.61 -2.48 -0.39
C GLU A 15 13.82 -2.88 0.46
N ASP A 16 14.99 -3.03 -0.16
CA ASP A 16 16.25 -3.41 0.50
C ASP A 16 16.13 -4.66 1.41
N GLY A 17 15.33 -5.64 0.98
CA GLY A 17 15.06 -6.86 1.75
C GLY A 17 14.14 -6.67 2.96
N LYS A 18 13.57 -5.49 3.18
CA LYS A 18 12.56 -5.21 4.21
C LYS A 18 11.16 -5.23 3.60
N VAL A 19 10.26 -5.94 4.26
CA VAL A 19 8.83 -6.01 3.88
C VAL A 19 8.00 -5.21 4.87
N SER A 20 7.20 -4.29 4.35
CA SER A 20 6.23 -3.50 5.11
C SER A 20 4.83 -3.61 4.51
N TRP A 21 3.80 -3.52 5.34
CA TRP A 21 2.41 -3.62 4.92
C TRP A 21 1.62 -2.39 5.33
N MET A 22 0.76 -1.92 4.44
CA MET A 22 -0.12 -0.76 4.62
C MET A 22 -1.57 -1.19 4.37
N TYR A 23 -2.53 -0.71 5.16
CA TYR A 23 -3.91 -1.22 5.19
C TYR A 23 -4.99 -0.14 5.09
N GLU A 24 -4.62 1.14 4.99
CA GLU A 24 -5.53 2.27 4.86
C GLU A 24 -5.56 2.70 3.39
N SER A 25 -6.74 2.72 2.77
CA SER A 25 -6.87 3.04 1.33
C SER A 25 -6.30 4.41 0.98
N SER A 26 -6.53 5.41 1.82
CA SER A 26 -6.02 6.78 1.61
C SER A 26 -4.51 6.84 1.68
N ASP A 27 -3.89 6.14 2.63
CA ASP A 27 -2.43 6.06 2.73
C ASP A 27 -1.84 5.31 1.54
N ILE A 28 -2.49 4.23 1.09
CA ILE A 28 -2.06 3.46 -0.09
C ILE A 28 -2.09 4.34 -1.33
N ILE A 29 -3.15 5.14 -1.53
CA ILE A 29 -3.25 6.06 -2.66
C ILE A 29 -2.15 7.12 -2.57
N ASN A 30 -2.04 7.82 -1.44
CA ASN A 30 -1.01 8.85 -1.25
C ASN A 30 0.40 8.31 -1.49
N TYR A 31 0.70 7.11 -0.99
CA TYR A 31 1.98 6.46 -1.19
C TYR A 31 2.26 6.12 -2.66
N LEU A 32 1.26 5.59 -3.37
CA LEU A 32 1.40 5.26 -4.78
C LEU A 32 1.51 6.52 -5.64
N GLU A 33 0.77 7.58 -5.30
CA GLU A 33 0.90 8.88 -5.97
C GLU A 33 2.27 9.50 -5.73
N ASP A 34 2.77 9.58 -4.50
CA ASP A 34 4.11 10.12 -4.21
C ASP A 34 5.22 9.34 -4.95
N ARG A 35 5.13 8.00 -4.91
CA ARG A 35 6.19 7.13 -5.42
C ARG A 35 6.16 6.95 -6.94
N PHE A 36 4.98 7.04 -7.57
CA PHE A 36 4.79 6.73 -8.99
C PHE A 36 4.10 7.85 -9.77
N ALA A 37 3.89 9.04 -9.21
CA ALA A 37 3.41 10.19 -9.98
C ALA A 37 4.40 10.49 -11.12
N VAL A 38 4.03 10.03 -12.31
CA VAL A 38 4.65 10.45 -13.56
C VAL A 38 4.30 11.92 -13.71
N LYS A 39 5.27 12.81 -13.45
CA LYS A 39 5.19 14.16 -14.01
C LYS A 39 5.15 13.99 -15.51
N ALA A 40 3.97 14.11 -16.10
CA ALA A 40 3.82 14.26 -17.53
C ALA A 40 4.57 15.54 -17.91
N THR A 41 5.72 15.36 -18.56
CA THR A 41 6.51 16.44 -19.15
C THR A 41 6.15 16.62 -20.60
#